data_AF-A0A960E686-F1
#
_entry.id   AF-A0A960E686-F1
#
_cell.length_a   1.000
_cell.length_b   1.000
_cell.length_c   1.000
_cell.angle_alpha   90.00
_cell.angle_beta   90.00
_cell.angle_gamma   90.00
#
_symmetry.space_group_name_H-M   'P 1'
#
loop_
_entity.id
_entity.type
_entity.pdbx_description
1 polymer ?
#
loop_
_entity_poly.entity_id
_entity_poly.type
_entity_poly.pdbx_seq_one_letter_code
_entity_poly.pdbx_strand_id
1 'polypeptide(L)'
;LTIVEVENESTMPVAVAFDRSDVLTERPVADIPIEGIELPAGSFVMPLGHKATVRIGLPHGAAPDRLPDVPSARQVANGWLTTTERASQFVLPDGERGATLAATVTAVRCELALGAIPDADDEPEEFALALGELVRMGERPDPWLEELVRAVEQFADRSTWTTDAALVATDRVLAAAGEDRARRDLARSVASRVPSERPSSPPDGVAAVAWLESMFAVGGTLLPLGLPDAWLGQSVEVYGVPTVAGSTVSFALRWHGDRPAVLWEQTGDPVRLTSPLMDPDWATTEPSGEALWAAPASRSGESFS
;
A
#
# COMPACT_ATOMS: atom_id res chain seq x y z
N LEU A 1 21.12 -16.52 -10.61
CA LEU A 1 21.58 -16.80 -9.23
C LEU A 1 20.44 -16.42 -8.31
N THR A 2 19.98 -17.33 -7.45
CA THR A 2 19.10 -16.99 -6.33
C THR A 2 19.95 -16.92 -5.07
N ILE A 3 19.76 -15.89 -4.24
CA ILE A 3 20.49 -15.75 -2.97
C ILE A 3 19.55 -16.11 -1.83
N VAL A 4 20.00 -17.00 -0.96
CA VAL A 4 19.29 -17.42 0.25
C VAL A 4 20.07 -16.89 1.44
N GLU A 5 19.42 -16.04 2.25
CA GLU A 5 19.94 -15.52 3.50
C GLU A 5 19.19 -16.20 4.65
N VAL A 6 19.93 -16.73 5.63
CA VAL A 6 19.36 -17.30 6.85
C VAL A 6 19.94 -16.56 8.05
N GLU A 7 19.07 -15.99 8.87
CA GLU A 7 19.42 -15.31 10.12
C GLU A 7 18.96 -16.14 11.32
N ASN A 8 19.84 -16.30 12.31
CA ASN A 8 19.48 -16.97 13.56
C ASN A 8 19.02 -15.96 14.62
N GLU A 9 17.70 -15.80 14.73
CA GLU A 9 17.07 -14.98 15.79
C GLU A 9 16.95 -15.73 17.13
N SER A 10 17.23 -17.04 17.18
CA SER A 10 17.21 -17.83 18.42
C SER A 10 18.36 -17.46 19.34
N THR A 11 18.14 -17.56 20.65
CA THR A 11 19.18 -17.39 21.69
C THR A 11 20.24 -18.49 21.67
N MET A 12 19.99 -19.60 20.97
CA MET A 12 20.88 -20.76 20.86
C MET A 12 21.49 -20.87 19.44
N PRO A 13 22.71 -21.44 19.30
CA PRO A 13 23.23 -21.80 17.99
C PRO A 13 22.34 -22.83 17.29
N VAL A 14 22.17 -22.67 15.99
CA VAL A 14 21.44 -23.62 15.12
C VAL A 14 22.37 -24.10 14.01
N ALA A 15 22.03 -25.23 13.41
CA ALA A 15 22.70 -25.73 12.21
C ALA A 15 21.69 -25.73 11.06
N VAL A 16 22.08 -25.13 9.93
CA VAL A 16 21.26 -25.10 8.71
C VAL A 16 21.89 -26.06 7.72
N ALA A 17 21.11 -27.03 7.24
CA ALA A 17 21.53 -27.97 6.22
C ALA A 17 20.94 -27.59 4.86
N PHE A 18 21.77 -27.65 3.82
CA PHE A 18 21.35 -27.50 2.42
C PHE A 18 21.62 -28.80 1.68
N ASP A 19 20.67 -29.26 0.88
CA ASP A 19 20.72 -30.56 0.17
C ASP A 19 21.42 -30.50 -1.20
N ARG A 20 21.82 -29.30 -1.62
CA ARG A 20 22.59 -29.03 -2.83
C ARG A 20 24.01 -28.60 -2.48
N SER A 21 25.01 -29.22 -3.08
CA SER A 21 26.42 -28.84 -2.92
C SER A 21 26.94 -27.90 -4.03
N ASP A 22 26.19 -27.71 -5.10
CA ASP A 22 26.49 -26.81 -6.23
C ASP A 22 26.11 -25.35 -5.92
N VAL A 23 26.51 -24.86 -4.75
CA VAL A 23 26.16 -23.51 -4.27
C VAL A 23 27.40 -22.67 -4.03
N LEU A 24 27.23 -21.36 -4.18
CA LEU A 24 28.25 -20.39 -3.77
C LEU A 24 28.05 -20.04 -2.31
N THR A 25 29.12 -20.04 -1.52
CA THR A 25 29.08 -19.67 -0.11
C THR A 25 30.07 -18.53 0.17
N GLU A 26 29.74 -17.68 1.15
CA GLU A 26 30.68 -16.61 1.57
C GLU A 26 31.88 -17.18 2.34
N ARG A 27 31.66 -18.32 3.00
CA ARG A 27 32.65 -19.03 3.81
C ARG A 27 32.79 -20.46 3.28
N PRO A 28 33.99 -21.05 3.32
CA PRO A 28 34.17 -22.46 2.96
C PRO A 28 33.21 -23.34 3.75
N VAL A 29 32.57 -24.27 3.05
CA VAL A 29 31.73 -25.29 3.67
C VAL A 29 32.60 -26.14 4.60
N ALA A 30 32.21 -26.21 5.87
CA ALA A 30 32.89 -27.07 6.83
C ALA A 30 32.41 -28.52 6.62
N ASP A 31 33.34 -29.44 6.40
CA ASP A 31 33.07 -30.88 6.29
C ASP A 31 32.95 -31.49 7.70
N ILE A 32 31.93 -31.06 8.44
CA ILE A 32 31.64 -31.54 9.81
C ILE A 32 30.31 -32.28 9.77
N PRO A 33 30.31 -33.61 9.96
CA PRO A 33 29.08 -34.38 10.08
C PRO A 33 28.28 -33.91 11.31
N ILE A 34 26.98 -33.66 11.17
CA ILE A 34 26.10 -33.54 12.34
C ILE A 34 25.77 -34.94 12.84
N GLU A 35 26.08 -35.22 14.10
CA GLU A 35 25.67 -36.47 14.74
C GLU A 35 24.16 -36.51 14.99
N GLY A 36 23.52 -37.64 14.65
CA GLY A 36 22.13 -37.91 15.00
C GLY A 36 21.07 -37.46 13.98
N ILE A 37 21.47 -36.98 12.80
CA ILE A 37 20.55 -36.63 11.71
C ILE A 37 21.04 -37.28 10.41
N GLU A 38 20.17 -38.04 9.73
CA GLU A 38 20.43 -38.54 8.37
C GLU A 38 20.10 -37.43 7.36
N LEU A 39 21.09 -36.99 6.59
CA LEU A 39 20.94 -36.01 5.52
C LEU A 39 21.11 -36.67 4.14
N PRO A 40 20.43 -36.17 3.09
CA PRO A 40 20.66 -36.62 1.72
C PRO A 40 22.13 -36.50 1.30
N ALA A 41 22.60 -37.42 0.45
CA ALA A 41 23.96 -37.35 -0.08
C ALA A 41 24.19 -36.04 -0.84
N GLY A 42 25.36 -35.41 -0.62
CA GLY A 42 25.67 -34.10 -1.20
C GLY A 42 25.14 -32.90 -0.40
N SER A 43 24.48 -33.15 0.74
CA SER A 43 24.13 -32.09 1.68
C SER A 43 25.36 -31.57 2.41
N PHE A 44 25.30 -30.30 2.80
CA PHE A 44 26.29 -29.71 3.69
C PHE A 44 25.64 -28.86 4.77
N VAL A 45 26.41 -28.56 5.81
CA VAL A 45 25.91 -27.92 7.03
C VAL A 45 26.65 -26.62 7.28
N MET A 46 25.90 -25.60 7.69
CA MET A 46 26.45 -24.35 8.17
C MET A 46 26.00 -24.09 9.61
N PRO A 47 26.92 -24.01 10.59
CA PRO A 47 26.59 -23.62 11.94
C PRO A 47 26.35 -22.10 12.01
N LEU A 48 25.23 -21.68 12.60
CA LEU A 48 24.88 -20.28 12.85
C LEU A 48 24.80 -20.02 14.35
N GLY A 49 25.67 -19.15 14.86
CA GLY A 49 25.55 -18.62 16.23
C GLY A 49 24.34 -17.68 16.40
N HIS A 50 24.06 -17.28 17.63
CA HIS A 50 23.02 -16.27 17.91
C HIS A 50 23.30 -14.96 17.14
N LYS A 51 22.29 -14.43 16.45
CA LYS A 51 22.38 -13.23 15.58
C LYS A 51 23.40 -13.34 14.45
N ALA A 52 23.84 -14.56 14.12
CA ALA A 52 24.67 -14.80 12.96
C ALA A 52 23.78 -14.96 11.72
N THR A 53 24.29 -14.47 10.60
CA THR A 53 23.68 -14.61 9.28
C THR A 53 24.59 -15.42 8.38
N VAL A 54 24.01 -16.22 7.50
CA VAL A 54 24.72 -16.89 6.42
C VAL A 54 24.03 -16.63 5.09
N ARG A 55 24.82 -16.55 4.02
CA ARG A 55 24.32 -16.45 2.64
C ARG A 55 24.87 -17.56 1.78
N ILE A 56 23.99 -18.12 0.97
CA ILE A 56 24.34 -19.01 -0.12
C ILE A 56 23.74 -18.51 -1.44
N GLY A 57 24.36 -18.89 -2.55
CA GLY A 57 23.92 -18.55 -3.89
C GLY A 57 23.67 -19.80 -4.71
N LEU A 58 22.46 -19.93 -5.24
CA LEU A 58 22.02 -21.00 -6.11
C LEU A 58 22.16 -20.56 -7.58
N PRO A 59 23.18 -21.01 -8.32
CA PRO A 59 23.35 -20.62 -9.72
C PRO A 59 22.26 -21.26 -10.61
N HIS A 60 21.76 -20.50 -11.59
CA HIS A 60 20.79 -20.99 -12.59
C HIS A 60 21.45 -21.27 -13.96
N GLY A 61 22.78 -21.26 -14.00
CA GLY A 61 23.61 -21.30 -15.20
C GLY A 61 25.08 -21.24 -14.80
N ALA A 62 25.93 -20.58 -15.61
CA ALA A 62 27.33 -20.37 -15.25
C ALA A 62 27.43 -19.65 -13.89
N ALA A 63 28.07 -20.31 -12.92
CA ALA A 63 28.23 -19.76 -11.58
C ALA A 63 29.34 -18.69 -11.58
N PRO A 64 29.10 -17.51 -10.97
CA PRO A 64 30.18 -16.56 -10.74
C PRO A 64 31.19 -17.10 -9.72
N ASP A 65 32.43 -16.61 -9.76
CA ASP A 65 33.49 -17.08 -8.85
C ASP A 65 33.24 -16.76 -7.37
N ARG A 66 32.40 -15.77 -7.08
CA ARG A 66 32.05 -15.33 -5.72
C ARG A 66 30.61 -14.87 -5.65
N LEU A 67 30.05 -14.87 -4.45
CA LEU A 67 28.75 -14.24 -4.20
C LEU A 67 28.83 -12.73 -4.52
N PRO A 68 27.82 -12.19 -5.24
CA PRO A 68 27.76 -10.77 -5.50
C PRO A 68 27.47 -10.01 -4.21
N ASP A 69 27.99 -8.80 -4.12
CA ASP A 69 27.68 -7.89 -3.02
C ASP A 69 26.28 -7.31 -3.25
N VAL A 70 25.30 -7.86 -2.55
CA VAL A 70 23.87 -7.47 -2.66
C VAL A 70 23.35 -7.05 -1.29
N PRO A 71 22.27 -6.23 -1.26
CA PRO A 71 21.59 -5.90 -0.02
C PRO A 71 21.09 -7.15 0.73
N SER A 72 21.01 -7.08 2.06
CA SER A 72 20.43 -8.14 2.88
C SER A 72 18.95 -8.35 2.61
N ALA A 73 18.40 -9.48 3.02
CA ALA A 73 16.97 -9.76 2.87
C ALA A 73 16.13 -8.67 3.56
N ARG A 74 16.57 -8.21 4.74
CA ARG A 74 15.93 -7.09 5.45
C ARG A 74 16.04 -5.76 4.69
N GLN A 75 17.19 -5.47 4.06
CA GLN A 75 17.33 -4.26 3.24
C GLN A 75 16.45 -4.31 1.99
N VAL A 76 16.34 -5.48 1.35
CA VAL A 76 15.44 -5.71 0.21
C VAL A 76 13.99 -5.52 0.65
N ALA A 77 13.56 -6.17 1.73
CA ALA A 77 12.22 -6.04 2.28
C ALA A 77 11.88 -4.58 2.63
N ASN A 78 12.79 -3.86 3.29
CA ASN A 78 12.61 -2.45 3.57
C ASN A 78 12.52 -1.60 2.29
N GLY A 79 13.32 -1.91 1.27
CA GLY A 79 13.24 -1.23 -0.04
C GLY A 79 11.89 -1.41 -0.72
N TRP A 80 11.31 -2.62 -0.66
CA TRP A 80 9.95 -2.87 -1.14
C TRP A 80 8.91 -2.11 -0.34
N LEU A 81 8.99 -2.14 0.99
CA LEU A 81 8.07 -1.36 1.85
C LEU A 81 8.15 0.13 1.54
N THR A 82 9.36 0.69 1.44
CA THR A 82 9.57 2.08 1.03
C THR A 82 8.93 2.40 -0.33
N THR A 83 8.93 1.45 -1.27
CA THR A 83 8.27 1.61 -2.57
C THR A 83 6.75 1.69 -2.41
N THR A 84 6.15 0.80 -1.61
CA THR A 84 4.70 0.83 -1.33
C THR A 84 4.26 2.08 -0.55
N GLU A 85 5.12 2.60 0.32
CA GLU A 85 4.88 3.78 1.16
C GLU A 85 4.98 5.11 0.38
N ARG A 86 5.51 5.11 -0.85
CA ARG A 86 5.45 6.29 -1.75
C ARG A 86 4.02 6.66 -2.13
N ALA A 87 3.10 5.69 -2.07
CA ALA A 87 1.68 5.92 -2.31
C ALA A 87 1.01 6.50 -1.05
N SER A 88 0.11 5.78 -0.38
CA SER A 88 -0.47 6.19 0.90
C SER A 88 -0.06 5.27 2.04
N GLN A 89 0.05 5.78 3.25
CA GLN A 89 0.38 4.99 4.43
C GLN A 89 -0.64 5.25 5.53
N PHE A 90 -0.92 4.21 6.32
CA PHE A 90 -1.92 4.27 7.38
C PHE A 90 -1.36 3.73 8.70
N VAL A 91 -1.48 4.51 9.76
CA VAL A 91 -1.28 4.10 11.15
C VAL A 91 -2.65 4.16 11.81
N LEU A 92 -3.30 3.00 11.87
CA LEU A 92 -4.69 2.87 12.31
C LEU A 92 -4.77 2.12 13.64
N PRO A 93 -5.80 2.38 14.45
CA PRO A 93 -6.07 1.64 15.68
C PRO A 93 -6.12 0.12 15.50
N ASP A 94 -5.64 -0.62 16.51
CA ASP A 94 -5.76 -2.09 16.57
C ASP A 94 -7.22 -2.59 16.69
N GLY A 95 -8.16 -1.68 17.02
CA GLY A 95 -9.58 -1.97 17.19
C GLY A 95 -10.29 -2.38 15.89
N GLU A 96 -11.27 -3.28 16.04
CA GLU A 96 -12.09 -4.05 15.07
C GLU A 96 -11.51 -4.40 13.69
N ARG A 97 -10.91 -3.47 12.94
CA ARG A 97 -10.31 -3.72 11.60
C ARG A 97 -9.16 -2.80 11.22
N GLY A 98 -8.74 -1.81 12.02
CA GLY A 98 -7.81 -0.76 11.57
C GLY A 98 -6.45 -1.29 11.13
N ALA A 99 -5.71 -1.93 12.03
CA ALA A 99 -4.41 -2.52 11.70
C ALA A 99 -4.49 -3.55 10.55
N THR A 100 -5.56 -4.35 10.50
CA THR A 100 -5.79 -5.32 9.41
C THR A 100 -5.98 -4.64 8.06
N LEU A 101 -6.76 -3.55 7.99
CA LEU A 101 -6.99 -2.80 6.75
C LEU A 101 -5.69 -2.18 6.22
N ALA A 102 -4.87 -1.61 7.10
CA ALA A 102 -3.56 -1.07 6.73
C ALA A 102 -2.65 -2.19 6.17
N ALA A 103 -2.61 -3.34 6.84
CA ALA A 103 -1.85 -4.50 6.37
C ALA A 103 -2.35 -5.04 5.03
N THR A 104 -3.67 -5.05 4.78
CA THR A 104 -4.25 -5.43 3.49
C THR A 104 -3.79 -4.52 2.36
N VAL A 105 -3.77 -3.20 2.57
CA VAL A 105 -3.27 -2.26 1.54
C VAL A 105 -1.79 -2.51 1.22
N THR A 106 -0.95 -2.71 2.25
CA THR A 106 0.46 -3.05 2.05
C THR A 106 0.61 -4.36 1.27
N ALA A 107 -0.14 -5.39 1.64
CA ALA A 107 -0.09 -6.69 0.96
C ALA A 107 -0.48 -6.59 -0.52
N VAL A 108 -1.58 -5.90 -0.84
CA VAL A 108 -2.03 -5.65 -2.22
C VAL A 108 -0.95 -4.95 -3.03
N ARG A 109 -0.33 -3.90 -2.49
CA ARG A 109 0.73 -3.18 -3.19
C ARG A 109 1.99 -4.01 -3.40
N CYS A 110 2.35 -4.87 -2.44
CA CYS A 110 3.43 -5.82 -2.62
C CYS A 110 3.15 -6.79 -3.78
N GLU A 111 1.94 -7.34 -3.87
CA GLU A 111 1.56 -8.21 -5.00
C GLU A 111 1.64 -7.47 -6.34
N LEU A 112 1.14 -6.24 -6.43
CA LEU A 112 1.27 -5.40 -7.63
C LEU A 112 2.73 -5.15 -8.00
N ALA A 113 3.57 -4.82 -7.02
CA ALA A 113 5.00 -4.56 -7.23
C ALA A 113 5.77 -5.82 -7.65
N LEU A 114 5.25 -7.01 -7.32
CA LEU A 114 5.75 -8.30 -7.80
C LEU A 114 5.21 -8.71 -9.18
N GLY A 115 4.30 -7.92 -9.76
CA GLY A 115 3.77 -8.11 -11.11
C GLY A 115 2.41 -8.82 -11.17
N ALA A 116 1.69 -8.96 -10.06
CA ALA A 116 0.31 -9.47 -10.04
C ALA A 116 -0.69 -8.39 -10.50
N ILE A 117 -0.47 -7.87 -11.72
CA ILE A 117 -1.32 -6.85 -12.34
C ILE A 117 -2.55 -7.54 -12.94
N PRO A 118 -3.79 -7.09 -12.64
CA PRO A 118 -5.01 -7.61 -13.26
C PRO A 118 -4.96 -7.51 -14.78
N ASP A 119 -5.70 -8.36 -15.49
CA ASP A 119 -5.75 -8.30 -16.96
C ASP A 119 -6.69 -7.17 -17.43
N ALA A 120 -6.26 -6.37 -18.41
CA ALA A 120 -7.01 -5.20 -18.88
C ALA A 120 -8.28 -5.54 -19.66
N ASP A 121 -8.40 -6.75 -20.22
CA ASP A 121 -9.57 -7.19 -20.98
C ASP A 121 -10.55 -7.97 -20.08
N ASP A 122 -10.03 -8.75 -19.11
CA ASP A 122 -10.88 -9.53 -18.19
C ASP A 122 -11.33 -8.73 -16.96
N GLU A 123 -10.45 -7.89 -16.39
CA GLU A 123 -10.65 -7.14 -15.13
C GLU A 123 -10.31 -5.64 -15.30
N PRO A 124 -11.04 -4.91 -16.17
CA PRO A 124 -10.61 -3.59 -16.64
C PRO A 124 -10.68 -2.49 -15.56
N GLU A 125 -11.58 -2.60 -14.58
CA GLU A 125 -11.68 -1.64 -13.46
C GLU A 125 -10.50 -1.83 -12.49
N GLU A 126 -10.19 -3.08 -12.16
CA GLU A 126 -9.08 -3.50 -11.31
C GLU A 126 -7.74 -3.17 -11.97
N PHE A 127 -7.60 -3.35 -13.29
CA PHE A 127 -6.42 -2.93 -14.05
C PHE A 127 -6.17 -1.42 -13.91
N ALA A 128 -7.20 -0.59 -14.09
CA ALA A 128 -7.06 0.87 -13.95
C ALA A 128 -6.68 1.29 -12.53
N LEU A 129 -7.26 0.65 -11.51
CA LEU A 129 -6.90 0.84 -10.11
C LEU A 129 -5.44 0.44 -9.84
N ALA A 130 -5.02 -0.73 -10.34
CA ALA A 130 -3.65 -1.24 -10.20
C ALA A 130 -2.62 -0.31 -10.81
N LEU A 131 -2.88 0.19 -12.03
CA LEU A 131 -2.00 1.15 -12.69
C LEU A 131 -1.92 2.48 -11.93
N GLY A 132 -3.04 2.94 -11.37
CA GLY A 132 -3.07 4.10 -10.48
C GLY A 132 -2.17 3.93 -9.25
N GLU A 133 -2.16 2.75 -8.63
CA GLU A 133 -1.27 2.44 -7.50
C GLU A 133 0.20 2.33 -7.92
N LEU A 134 0.50 1.65 -9.05
CA LEU A 134 1.86 1.52 -9.58
C LEU A 134 2.50 2.89 -9.87
N VAL A 135 1.75 3.78 -10.53
CA VAL A 135 2.21 5.16 -10.81
C VAL A 135 2.55 5.90 -9.51
N ARG A 136 1.74 5.74 -8.47
CA ARG A 136 2.00 6.34 -7.16
C ARG A 136 3.18 5.72 -6.42
N MET A 137 3.43 4.43 -6.63
CA MET A 137 4.64 3.77 -6.16
C MET A 137 5.89 4.19 -6.95
N GLY A 138 5.73 4.87 -8.09
CA GLY A 138 6.81 5.49 -8.86
C GLY A 138 7.05 4.87 -10.24
N GLU A 139 6.17 3.96 -10.69
CA GLU A 139 6.22 3.42 -12.05
C GLU A 139 5.81 4.47 -13.09
N ARG A 140 6.33 4.31 -14.31
CA ARG A 140 6.02 5.23 -15.42
C ARG A 140 4.79 4.76 -16.18
N PRO A 141 3.79 5.61 -16.43
CA PRO A 141 2.55 5.18 -17.06
C PRO A 141 2.70 4.81 -18.54
N ASP A 142 3.72 5.32 -19.25
CA ASP A 142 3.86 5.24 -20.71
C ASP A 142 3.62 3.85 -21.34
N PRO A 143 4.15 2.74 -20.78
CA PRO A 143 3.98 1.41 -21.38
C PRO A 143 2.54 0.90 -21.40
N TRP A 144 1.68 1.43 -20.52
CA TRP A 144 0.34 0.91 -20.25
C TRP A 144 -0.79 1.83 -20.72
N LEU A 145 -0.48 3.00 -21.30
CA LEU A 145 -1.51 3.98 -21.66
C LEU A 145 -2.52 3.44 -22.69
N GLU A 146 -2.05 2.70 -23.71
CA GLU A 146 -2.95 2.12 -24.73
C GLU A 146 -3.87 1.03 -24.16
N GLU A 147 -3.38 0.26 -23.19
CA GLU A 147 -4.17 -0.74 -22.46
C GLU A 147 -5.17 -0.08 -21.52
N LEU A 148 -4.76 0.98 -20.81
CA LEU A 148 -5.64 1.75 -19.94
C LEU A 148 -6.81 2.35 -20.70
N VAL A 149 -6.56 2.94 -21.88
CA VAL A 149 -7.63 3.52 -22.70
C VAL A 149 -8.64 2.45 -23.09
N ARG A 150 -8.16 1.26 -23.54
CA ARG A 150 -9.04 0.13 -23.86
C ARG A 150 -9.82 -0.39 -22.66
N ALA A 151 -9.19 -0.47 -21.49
CA ALA A 151 -9.87 -0.85 -20.25
C ALA A 151 -11.00 0.14 -19.90
N VAL A 152 -10.71 1.44 -19.97
CA VAL A 152 -11.71 2.50 -19.68
C VAL A 152 -12.89 2.42 -20.63
N GLU A 153 -12.69 2.16 -21.92
CA GLU A 153 -13.79 1.99 -22.89
C GLU A 153 -14.75 0.85 -22.52
N GLN A 154 -14.29 -0.17 -21.79
CA GLN A 154 -15.07 -1.35 -21.40
C GLN A 154 -15.90 -1.16 -20.13
N PHE A 155 -15.56 -0.21 -19.26
CA PHE A 155 -16.26 0.02 -18.01
C PHE A 155 -16.84 1.43 -17.85
N ALA A 156 -16.49 2.39 -18.71
CA ALA A 156 -16.86 3.78 -18.53
C ALA A 156 -18.38 4.03 -18.49
N ASP A 157 -19.23 3.17 -19.03
CA ASP A 157 -20.69 3.29 -18.98
C ASP A 157 -21.33 2.63 -17.75
N ARG A 158 -20.58 1.85 -16.97
CA ARG A 158 -21.05 1.18 -15.75
C ARG A 158 -21.29 2.18 -14.62
N SER A 159 -22.25 1.90 -13.75
CA SER A 159 -22.59 2.78 -12.62
C SER A 159 -22.38 2.05 -11.30
N THR A 160 -21.12 1.71 -11.02
CA THR A 160 -20.68 1.07 -9.78
C THR A 160 -19.67 1.95 -9.05
N TRP A 161 -19.51 1.74 -7.74
CA TRP A 161 -18.48 2.43 -6.98
C TRP A 161 -17.06 2.10 -7.45
N THR A 162 -16.81 0.85 -7.84
CA THR A 162 -15.50 0.44 -8.38
C THR A 162 -15.19 1.19 -9.66
N THR A 163 -16.18 1.41 -10.55
CA THR A 163 -16.02 2.21 -11.75
C THR A 163 -15.65 3.66 -11.40
N ASP A 164 -16.35 4.27 -10.44
CA ASP A 164 -16.04 5.64 -10.01
C ASP A 164 -14.61 5.73 -9.45
N ALA A 165 -14.18 4.75 -8.66
CA ALA A 165 -12.81 4.66 -8.15
C ALA A 165 -11.76 4.46 -9.27
N ALA A 166 -12.06 3.60 -10.25
CA ALA A 166 -11.20 3.33 -11.40
C ALA A 166 -11.04 4.56 -12.31
N LEU A 167 -12.08 5.37 -12.47
CA LEU A 167 -12.00 6.65 -13.21
C LEU A 167 -11.14 7.67 -12.48
N VAL A 168 -11.20 7.73 -11.14
CA VAL A 168 -10.30 8.57 -10.35
C VAL A 168 -8.84 8.08 -10.47
N ALA A 169 -8.61 6.77 -10.45
CA ALA A 169 -7.28 6.21 -10.70
C ALA A 169 -6.79 6.54 -12.12
N THR A 170 -7.66 6.46 -13.13
CA THR A 170 -7.36 6.85 -14.51
C THR A 170 -6.92 8.30 -14.61
N ASP A 171 -7.59 9.25 -13.94
CA ASP A 171 -7.16 10.66 -13.93
C ASP A 171 -5.75 10.84 -13.35
N ARG A 172 -5.38 10.05 -12.33
CA ARG A 172 -4.02 10.06 -11.76
C ARG A 172 -2.98 9.54 -12.76
N VAL A 173 -3.27 8.44 -13.45
CA VAL A 173 -2.36 7.89 -14.47
C VAL A 173 -2.16 8.89 -15.59
N LEU A 174 -3.25 9.49 -16.09
CA LEU A 174 -3.20 10.54 -17.11
C LEU A 174 -2.45 11.78 -16.63
N ALA A 175 -2.57 12.15 -15.34
CA ALA A 175 -1.81 13.25 -14.75
C ALA A 175 -0.30 12.97 -14.76
N ALA A 176 0.10 11.76 -14.36
CA ALA A 176 1.50 11.35 -14.37
C ALA A 176 2.07 11.26 -15.81
N ALA A 177 1.23 10.94 -16.79
CA ALA A 177 1.60 10.90 -18.21
C ALA A 177 1.63 12.30 -18.87
N GLY A 178 1.13 13.35 -18.19
CA GLY A 178 1.01 14.68 -18.79
C GLY A 178 -0.10 14.81 -19.84
N GLU A 179 -1.11 13.93 -19.80
CA GLU A 179 -2.20 13.86 -20.78
C GLU A 179 -3.34 14.84 -20.48
N ASP A 180 -3.01 16.14 -20.42
CA ASP A 180 -3.92 17.22 -19.98
C ASP A 180 -5.25 17.28 -20.76
N ARG A 181 -5.22 16.92 -22.06
CA ARG A 181 -6.44 16.89 -22.88
C ARG A 181 -7.33 15.74 -22.46
N ALA A 182 -6.79 14.53 -22.33
CA ALA A 182 -7.54 13.35 -21.92
C ALA A 182 -8.16 13.55 -20.53
N ARG A 183 -7.42 14.17 -19.60
CA ARG A 183 -7.92 14.52 -18.26
C ARG A 183 -9.12 15.46 -18.30
N ARG A 184 -9.10 16.50 -19.13
CA ARG A 184 -10.25 17.41 -19.29
C ARG A 184 -11.48 16.70 -19.86
N ASP A 185 -11.26 15.77 -20.78
CA ASP A 185 -12.35 15.00 -21.38
C ASP A 185 -12.94 13.99 -20.39
N LEU A 186 -12.08 13.29 -19.63
CA LEU A 186 -12.46 12.41 -18.53
C LEU A 186 -13.24 13.16 -17.45
N ALA A 187 -12.74 14.32 -17.01
CA ALA A 187 -13.41 15.15 -16.01
C ALA A 187 -14.81 15.59 -16.48
N ARG A 188 -14.99 15.88 -17.77
CA ARG A 188 -16.31 16.20 -18.34
C ARG A 188 -17.26 15.02 -18.29
N SER A 189 -16.78 13.81 -18.61
CA SER A 189 -17.56 12.58 -18.51
C SER A 189 -17.95 12.28 -17.07
N VAL A 190 -17.01 12.36 -16.13
CA VAL A 190 -17.24 12.13 -14.70
C VAL A 190 -18.21 13.15 -14.10
N ALA A 191 -18.14 14.43 -14.49
CA ALA A 191 -19.04 15.47 -13.98
C ALA A 191 -20.53 15.23 -14.30
N SER A 192 -20.83 14.40 -15.31
CA SER A 192 -22.21 14.04 -15.67
C SER A 192 -22.74 12.81 -14.92
N ARG A 193 -21.90 12.11 -14.17
CA ARG A 193 -22.25 10.89 -13.44
C ARG A 193 -22.90 11.22 -12.09
N VAL A 194 -23.78 10.33 -11.65
CA VAL A 194 -24.23 10.30 -10.25
C VAL A 194 -23.23 9.44 -9.46
N PRO A 195 -22.59 9.97 -8.40
CA PRO A 195 -21.66 9.18 -7.59
C PRO A 195 -22.33 7.94 -6.99
N SER A 196 -21.69 6.80 -7.14
CA SER A 196 -22.16 5.54 -6.58
C SER A 196 -21.87 5.46 -5.07
N GLU A 197 -22.73 4.78 -4.34
CA GLU A 197 -22.54 4.57 -2.90
C GLU A 197 -21.36 3.63 -2.65
N ARG A 198 -20.48 4.03 -1.72
CA ARG A 198 -19.34 3.21 -1.31
C ARG A 198 -19.82 1.95 -0.58
N PRO A 199 -19.29 0.76 -0.90
CA PRO A 199 -19.58 -0.48 -0.17
C PRO A 199 -19.36 -0.33 1.35
N SER A 200 -20.16 -1.00 2.16
CA SER A 200 -20.04 -0.97 3.63
C SER A 200 -18.85 -1.78 4.15
N SER A 201 -18.39 -2.78 3.40
CA SER A 201 -17.18 -3.56 3.66
C SER A 201 -16.14 -3.33 2.57
N PRO A 202 -14.84 -3.46 2.89
CA PRO A 202 -13.79 -3.40 1.87
C PRO A 202 -14.03 -4.47 0.79
N PRO A 203 -13.96 -4.11 -0.50
CA PRO A 203 -13.87 -5.08 -1.58
C PRO A 203 -12.56 -5.88 -1.49
N ASP A 204 -12.48 -6.98 -2.23
CA ASP A 204 -11.24 -7.74 -2.39
C ASP A 204 -10.25 -7.01 -3.32
N GLY A 205 -8.99 -7.43 -3.29
CA GLY A 205 -7.97 -6.98 -4.22
C GLY A 205 -7.67 -5.48 -4.17
N VAL A 206 -7.32 -4.90 -5.32
CA VAL A 206 -6.84 -3.51 -5.40
C VAL A 206 -7.91 -2.46 -5.07
N ALA A 207 -9.19 -2.80 -5.25
CA ALA A 207 -10.30 -1.92 -4.87
C ALA A 207 -10.36 -1.64 -3.36
N ALA A 208 -9.80 -2.53 -2.52
CA ALA A 208 -9.65 -2.30 -1.08
C ALA A 208 -8.85 -1.02 -0.76
N VAL A 209 -7.88 -0.66 -1.61
CA VAL A 209 -7.01 0.52 -1.41
C VAL A 209 -7.83 1.80 -1.56
N ALA A 210 -8.53 1.96 -2.68
CA ALA A 210 -9.41 3.11 -2.91
C ALA A 210 -10.52 3.19 -1.87
N TRP A 211 -11.02 2.02 -1.42
CA TRP A 211 -12.04 1.94 -0.37
C TRP A 211 -11.52 2.52 0.95
N LEU A 212 -10.32 2.13 1.36
CA LEU A 212 -9.69 2.63 2.60
C LEU A 212 -9.35 4.11 2.49
N GLU A 213 -8.77 4.55 1.37
CA GLU A 213 -8.44 5.97 1.13
C GLU A 213 -9.67 6.86 1.20
N SER A 214 -10.79 6.42 0.61
CA SER A 214 -12.05 7.18 0.62
C SER A 214 -12.66 7.35 2.02
N MET A 215 -12.25 6.54 3.01
CA MET A 215 -12.63 6.80 4.41
C MET A 215 -11.97 8.05 4.96
N PHE A 216 -10.80 8.43 4.44
CA PHE A 216 -10.00 9.53 4.95
C PHE A 216 -10.07 10.79 4.10
N ALA A 217 -10.12 10.67 2.77
CA ALA A 217 -10.31 11.82 1.89
C ALA A 217 -11.02 11.45 0.58
N VAL A 218 -11.94 12.32 0.14
CA VAL A 218 -12.50 12.34 -1.22
C VAL A 218 -12.52 13.79 -1.68
N GLY A 219 -11.72 14.12 -2.71
CA GLY A 219 -11.51 15.54 -3.04
C GLY A 219 -10.83 16.26 -1.87
N GLY A 220 -11.32 17.45 -1.55
CA GLY A 220 -10.91 18.19 -0.34
C GLY A 220 -11.70 17.83 0.93
N THR A 221 -12.55 16.81 0.92
CA THR A 221 -13.35 16.43 2.08
C THR A 221 -12.63 15.38 2.89
N LEU A 222 -12.17 15.75 4.09
CA LEU A 222 -11.59 14.83 5.07
C LEU A 222 -12.70 14.09 5.82
N LEU A 223 -12.48 12.81 6.08
CA LEU A 223 -13.38 11.91 6.82
C LEU A 223 -14.84 12.07 6.34
N PRO A 224 -15.12 11.89 5.03
CA PRO A 224 -16.42 12.20 4.43
C PRO A 224 -17.57 11.37 5.02
N LEU A 225 -17.25 10.27 5.70
CA LEU A 225 -18.20 9.38 6.37
C LEU A 225 -18.04 9.37 7.91
N GLY A 226 -17.21 10.28 8.44
CA GLY A 226 -16.82 10.32 9.85
C GLY A 226 -15.84 9.21 10.23
N LEU A 227 -15.53 9.11 11.52
CA LEU A 227 -14.76 8.00 12.07
C LEU A 227 -15.68 6.85 12.49
N PRO A 228 -15.22 5.59 12.39
CA PRO A 228 -15.87 4.49 13.09
C PRO A 228 -15.92 4.75 14.60
N ASP A 229 -17.03 4.37 15.26
CA ASP A 229 -17.20 4.59 16.71
C ASP A 229 -16.07 3.93 17.52
N ALA A 230 -15.60 2.77 17.07
CA ALA A 230 -14.48 2.06 17.68
C ALA A 230 -13.17 2.84 17.64
N TRP A 231 -13.02 3.85 16.77
CA TRP A 231 -11.80 4.67 16.63
C TRP A 231 -11.90 6.02 17.34
N LEU A 232 -13.06 6.39 17.88
CA LEU A 232 -13.21 7.61 18.67
C LEU A 232 -12.29 7.55 19.91
N GLY A 233 -11.60 8.65 20.19
CA GLY A 233 -10.58 8.72 21.23
C GLY A 233 -9.22 8.12 20.87
N GLN A 234 -9.08 7.45 19.73
CA GLN A 234 -7.82 6.81 19.31
C GLN A 234 -7.06 7.67 18.28
N SER A 235 -5.73 7.66 18.36
CA SER A 235 -4.92 8.37 17.38
C SER A 235 -4.97 7.65 16.03
N VAL A 236 -5.05 8.43 14.96
CA VAL A 236 -5.01 7.97 13.57
C VAL A 236 -4.00 8.83 12.83
N GLU A 237 -3.16 8.21 12.01
CA GLU A 237 -2.27 8.95 11.10
C GLU A 237 -2.41 8.37 9.71
N VAL A 238 -2.59 9.24 8.73
CA VAL A 238 -2.65 8.87 7.32
C VAL A 238 -1.71 9.76 6.54
N TYR A 239 -1.04 9.18 5.55
CA TYR A 239 -0.03 9.87 4.77
C TYR A 239 -0.34 9.71 3.29
N GLY A 240 -0.18 10.79 2.53
CA GLY A 240 -0.27 10.76 1.08
C GLY A 240 -1.65 10.35 0.54
N VAL A 241 -2.75 10.52 1.28
CA VAL A 241 -4.09 10.17 0.77
C VAL A 241 -4.46 11.13 -0.37
N PRO A 242 -4.85 10.64 -1.56
CA PRO A 242 -5.09 11.48 -2.71
C PRO A 242 -6.36 12.33 -2.52
N THR A 243 -6.23 13.62 -2.80
CA THR A 243 -7.37 14.55 -2.81
C THR A 243 -7.87 14.75 -4.24
N VAL A 244 -6.97 15.16 -5.13
CA VAL A 244 -7.17 15.25 -6.59
C VAL A 244 -5.96 14.62 -7.29
N ALA A 245 -6.00 14.43 -8.61
CA ALA A 245 -5.04 13.56 -9.30
C ALA A 245 -3.54 13.91 -9.14
N GLY A 246 -3.19 15.14 -8.80
CA GLY A 246 -1.82 15.56 -8.54
C GLY A 246 -1.52 15.99 -7.10
N SER A 247 -2.51 15.91 -6.21
CA SER A 247 -2.38 16.41 -4.84
C SER A 247 -2.76 15.35 -3.82
N THR A 248 -2.07 15.37 -2.69
CA THR A 248 -2.33 14.47 -1.57
C THR A 248 -2.41 15.24 -0.27
N VAL A 249 -3.07 14.66 0.71
CA VAL A 249 -3.09 15.13 2.10
C VAL A 249 -2.58 14.04 3.03
N SER A 250 -1.69 14.44 3.93
CA SER A 250 -1.31 13.68 5.12
C SER A 250 -1.95 14.36 6.31
N PHE A 251 -2.53 13.60 7.24
CA PHE A 251 -3.02 14.17 8.48
C PHE A 251 -2.95 13.20 9.65
N ALA A 252 -2.82 13.75 10.84
CA ALA A 252 -2.92 13.03 12.10
C ALA A 252 -4.11 13.57 12.91
N LEU A 253 -4.89 12.66 13.49
CA LEU A 253 -5.90 12.96 14.50
C LEU A 253 -5.35 12.55 15.86
N ARG A 254 -5.24 13.53 16.76
CA ARG A 254 -4.88 13.35 18.18
C ARG A 254 -6.06 13.79 19.04
N TRP A 255 -6.17 13.31 20.28
CA TRP A 255 -7.32 13.63 21.13
C TRP A 255 -6.93 14.45 22.35
N HIS A 256 -7.72 15.49 22.62
CA HIS A 256 -7.64 16.34 23.81
C HIS A 256 -8.98 16.27 24.55
N GLY A 257 -9.10 15.29 25.46
CA GLY A 257 -10.41 14.87 25.96
C GLY A 257 -11.26 14.34 24.81
N ASP A 258 -12.49 14.81 24.70
CA ASP A 258 -13.45 14.35 23.67
C ASP A 258 -13.29 15.07 22.33
N ARG A 259 -12.31 15.98 22.20
CA ARG A 259 -12.11 16.80 20.99
C ARG A 259 -10.89 16.32 20.21
N PRO A 260 -11.02 16.02 18.91
CA PRO A 260 -9.87 15.69 18.07
C PRO A 260 -9.15 16.96 17.60
N ALA A 261 -7.83 16.97 17.70
CA ALA A 261 -6.94 17.89 17.00
C ALA A 261 -6.47 17.24 15.70
N VAL A 262 -6.75 17.90 14.58
CA VAL A 262 -6.21 17.54 13.26
C VAL A 262 -4.92 18.31 13.03
N LEU A 263 -3.88 17.63 12.58
CA LEU A 263 -2.68 18.21 12.02
C LEU A 263 -2.61 17.75 10.57
N TRP A 264 -2.44 18.66 9.62
CA TRP A 264 -2.43 18.30 8.20
C TRP A 264 -1.22 18.89 7.46
N GLU A 265 -0.88 18.23 6.35
CA GLU A 265 0.08 18.68 5.35
C GLU A 265 -0.41 18.24 3.97
N GLN A 266 -0.40 19.17 3.01
CA GLN A 266 -0.75 18.95 1.63
C GLN A 266 0.51 18.93 0.77
N THR A 267 0.55 18.02 -0.20
CA THR A 267 1.57 17.98 -1.25
C THR A 267 0.90 18.16 -2.61
N GLY A 268 1.56 18.88 -3.52
CA GLY A 268 0.99 19.28 -4.81
C GLY A 268 0.24 20.61 -4.70
N ASP A 269 -0.69 20.85 -5.62
CA ASP A 269 -1.51 22.07 -5.62
C ASP A 269 -2.49 22.02 -4.44
N PRO A 270 -2.48 23.00 -3.52
CA PRO A 270 -3.35 22.99 -2.35
C PRO A 270 -4.83 22.96 -2.75
N VAL A 271 -5.59 22.06 -2.13
CA VAL A 271 -7.05 22.01 -2.24
C VAL A 271 -7.68 22.60 -0.98
N ARG A 272 -8.93 23.06 -1.11
CA ARG A 272 -9.71 23.48 0.06
C ARG A 272 -10.11 22.25 0.86
N LEU A 273 -9.53 22.09 2.05
CA LEU A 273 -9.86 21.03 2.99
C LEU A 273 -11.11 21.41 3.80
N THR A 274 -11.98 20.42 4.03
CA THR A 274 -13.20 20.52 4.85
C THR A 274 -13.40 19.21 5.61
N SER A 275 -14.21 19.21 6.68
CA SER A 275 -14.56 17.98 7.39
C SER A 275 -16.03 18.01 7.88
N PRO A 276 -17.02 17.99 6.98
CA PRO A 276 -18.40 18.33 7.30
C PRO A 276 -19.05 17.47 8.39
N LEU A 277 -18.61 16.21 8.55
CA LEU A 277 -19.14 15.31 9.58
C LEU A 277 -18.41 15.39 10.92
N MET A 278 -17.15 15.84 10.95
CA MET A 278 -16.40 16.00 12.20
C MET A 278 -16.51 17.42 12.75
N ASP A 279 -16.41 18.42 11.87
CA ASP A 279 -16.51 19.84 12.19
C ASP A 279 -17.06 20.61 10.96
N PRO A 280 -18.40 20.87 10.91
CA PRO A 280 -19.04 21.54 9.79
C PRO A 280 -18.53 22.95 9.49
N ASP A 281 -18.01 23.64 10.50
CA ASP A 281 -17.54 25.02 10.38
C ASP A 281 -16.05 25.10 10.00
N TRP A 282 -15.33 23.98 10.05
CA TRP A 282 -13.92 23.93 9.71
C TRP A 282 -13.70 23.81 8.19
N ALA A 283 -12.87 24.72 7.69
CA ALA A 283 -12.27 24.63 6.37
C ALA A 283 -10.94 25.37 6.30
N THR A 284 -10.04 24.93 5.44
CA THR A 284 -8.75 25.61 5.23
C THR A 284 -8.27 25.44 3.78
N THR A 285 -7.39 26.34 3.35
CA THR A 285 -6.61 26.20 2.11
C THR A 285 -5.11 26.20 2.40
N GLU A 286 -4.73 26.23 3.68
CA GLU A 286 -3.34 26.26 4.09
C GLU A 286 -2.66 24.92 3.73
N PRO A 287 -1.42 24.97 3.21
CA PRO A 287 -0.69 23.77 2.85
C PRO A 287 -0.37 22.90 4.06
N SER A 288 -0.29 23.48 5.27
CA SER A 288 -0.10 22.73 6.51
C SER A 288 -0.68 23.51 7.68
N GLY A 289 -1.07 22.83 8.75
CA GLY A 289 -1.51 23.48 9.98
C GLY A 289 -2.06 22.53 11.01
N GLU A 290 -2.62 23.10 12.08
CA GLU A 290 -3.31 22.38 13.13
C GLU A 290 -4.64 23.04 13.49
N ALA A 291 -5.64 22.25 13.87
CA ALA A 291 -6.93 22.74 14.32
C ALA A 291 -7.57 21.79 15.33
N LEU A 292 -8.20 22.33 16.37
CA LEU A 292 -8.96 21.55 17.35
C LEU A 292 -10.44 21.55 16.95
N TRP A 293 -10.92 20.43 16.44
CA TRP A 293 -12.30 20.26 16.00
C TRP A 293 -13.30 20.17 17.16
N ALA A 294 -14.58 20.29 16.84
CA ALA A 294 -15.68 19.99 17.75
C ALA A 294 -15.62 18.53 18.25
N ALA A 295 -16.19 18.28 19.43
CA ALA A 295 -16.34 16.90 19.91
C ALA A 295 -17.33 16.16 18.99
N PRO A 296 -16.95 15.02 18.40
CA PRO A 296 -17.86 14.26 17.56
C PRO A 296 -19.08 13.82 18.38
N ALA A 297 -20.26 13.88 17.77
CA ALA A 297 -21.46 13.38 18.40
C ALA A 297 -21.30 11.87 18.63
N SER A 298 -21.39 11.40 19.88
CA SER A 298 -21.48 9.97 20.14
C SER A 298 -22.76 9.43 19.49
N ARG A 299 -22.64 8.46 18.58
CA ARG A 299 -23.81 7.68 18.11
C ARG A 299 -24.24 6.69 19.21
N SER A 300 -24.59 7.19 20.38
CA SER A 300 -25.27 6.39 21.39
C SER A 300 -26.73 6.22 20.99
N GLY A 301 -27.08 5.05 20.41
CA GLY A 301 -28.46 4.55 20.43
C GLY A 301 -28.94 3.77 19.20
N GLU A 302 -28.38 2.59 18.94
CA GLU A 302 -29.21 1.47 18.48
C GLU A 302 -29.20 0.40 19.57
N SER A 303 -30.17 0.52 20.48
CA SER A 303 -30.59 -0.60 21.30
C SER A 303 -31.14 -1.66 20.35
N PHE A 304 -30.37 -2.73 20.12
CA PHE A 304 -30.94 -3.97 19.60
C PHE A 304 -31.98 -4.46 20.61
N SER A 305 -33.25 -4.39 20.22
CA SER A 305 -34.33 -5.16 20.82
C SER A 305 -34.64 -6.37 19.96
#